data_AF-A0A6P7S8N1-F1
#
_entry.id   AF-A0A6P7S8N1-F1
#
_cell.length_a   1.000
_cell.length_b   1.000
_cell.length_c   1.000
_cell.angle_alpha   90.00
_cell.angle_beta   90.00
_cell.angle_gamma   90.00
#
_symmetry.space_group_name_H-M   'P 1'
#
loop_
_entity.id
_entity.type
_entity.pdbx_description
1 polymer ?
#
loop_
_entity_poly.entity_id
_entity_poly.type
_entity_poly.pdbx_seq_one_letter_code
_entity_poly.pdbx_strand_id
1 'polypeptide(L)'
;MAASGVRTIRAIKPHVPLIKFPDRRAKGVVKSTSSLNMIPSASPNVSKSTNITLATSLEWEDLPAKYHRKSLTPEEMEFIERGGPA
;
A
#
# COMPACT_ATOMS: atom_id res chain seq x y z
N MET A 1 0.70 61.67 23.58
CA MET A 1 0.04 60.51 24.24
C MET A 1 0.06 59.34 23.27
N ALA A 2 0.36 58.13 23.74
CA ALA A 2 0.66 56.94 22.92
C ALA A 2 -0.56 56.42 22.15
N ALA A 3 -0.35 55.96 20.91
CA ALA A 3 -1.40 55.38 20.07
C ALA A 3 -1.74 53.96 20.51
N SER A 4 -3.01 53.74 20.88
CA SER A 4 -3.54 52.42 21.25
C SER A 4 -3.75 51.57 20.01
N GLY A 5 -2.85 50.63 19.75
CA GLY A 5 -2.97 49.67 18.65
C GLY A 5 -4.12 48.69 18.87
N VAL A 6 -5.12 48.70 17.99
CA VAL A 6 -6.23 47.73 17.98
C VAL A 6 -5.70 46.41 17.40
N ARG A 7 -5.63 45.35 18.23
CA ARG A 7 -5.32 44.00 17.74
C ARG A 7 -6.54 43.46 17.02
N THR A 8 -6.45 43.38 15.69
CA THR A 8 -7.46 42.70 14.88
C THR A 8 -7.28 41.18 15.02
N ILE A 9 -8.20 40.52 15.72
CA ILE A 9 -8.22 39.05 15.81
C ILE A 9 -8.74 38.52 14.48
N ARG A 10 -7.85 37.99 13.65
CA ARG A 10 -8.21 37.29 12.43
C ARG A 10 -8.65 35.86 12.78
N ALA A 11 -9.91 35.53 12.51
CA ALA A 11 -10.37 34.15 12.61
C ALA A 11 -9.65 33.29 11.55
N ILE A 12 -8.89 32.30 12.00
CA ILE A 12 -8.22 31.32 11.12
C ILE A 12 -9.18 30.15 10.91
N LYS A 13 -9.40 29.74 9.65
CA LYS A 13 -10.22 28.57 9.35
C LYS A 13 -9.51 27.33 9.90
N PRO A 14 -10.16 26.53 10.76
CA PRO A 14 -9.53 25.35 11.33
C PRO A 14 -9.18 24.36 10.21
N HIS A 15 -7.97 23.80 10.29
CA HIS A 15 -7.49 22.80 9.37
C HIS A 15 -8.29 21.51 9.52
N VAL A 16 -8.85 21.01 8.41
CA VAL A 16 -9.54 19.72 8.38
C VAL A 16 -8.50 18.62 8.11
N PRO A 17 -8.22 17.73 9.08
CA PRO A 17 -7.25 16.66 8.87
C PRO A 17 -7.76 15.67 7.83
N LEU A 18 -6.92 15.32 6.86
CA LEU A 18 -7.24 14.40 5.77
C LEU A 18 -7.38 12.95 6.24
N ILE A 19 -6.60 12.56 7.26
CA ILE A 19 -6.64 11.23 7.88
C ILE A 19 -6.47 11.37 9.39
N LYS A 20 -7.11 10.48 10.16
CA LYS A 20 -6.95 10.38 11.62
C LYS A 20 -6.47 8.97 11.97
N PHE A 21 -5.43 8.89 12.80
CA PHE A 21 -4.93 7.62 13.30
C PHE A 21 -5.58 7.27 14.65
N PRO A 22 -5.91 5.99 14.91
CA PRO A 22 -6.41 5.56 16.22
C PRO A 22 -5.40 5.79 17.34
N ASP A 23 -5.84 6.24 18.52
CA ASP A 23 -4.96 6.37 19.69
C ASP A 23 -4.55 4.97 20.19
N ARG A 24 -3.24 4.71 20.20
CA ARG A 24 -2.65 3.39 20.56
C ARG A 24 -2.51 3.19 22.06
N ARG A 25 -2.75 4.23 22.87
CA ARG A 25 -2.60 4.17 24.34
C ARG A 25 -3.85 3.61 25.04
N ALA A 26 -5.01 3.68 24.39
CA ALA A 26 -6.21 3.00 24.84
C ALA A 26 -6.09 1.51 24.49
N LYS A 27 -5.37 0.75 25.33
CA LYS A 27 -5.42 -0.71 25.31
C LYS A 27 -6.82 -1.14 25.75
N GLY A 28 -7.77 -1.18 24.83
CA GLY A 28 -9.13 -1.61 25.12
C GLY A 28 -10.14 -1.21 24.04
N VAL A 29 -10.42 -2.16 23.15
CA VAL A 29 -11.65 -2.28 22.35
C VAL A 29 -11.99 -1.08 21.46
N VAL A 30 -11.48 -1.12 20.23
CA VAL A 30 -12.11 -0.42 19.10
C VAL A 30 -13.49 -1.03 18.86
N LYS A 31 -14.57 -0.35 19.24
CA LYS A 31 -15.89 -0.61 18.65
C LYS A 31 -15.82 -0.11 17.21
N SER A 32 -15.55 -1.00 16.27
CA SER A 32 -15.66 -0.73 14.83
C SER A 32 -17.12 -0.40 14.49
N THR A 33 -17.52 0.86 14.62
CA THR A 33 -18.74 1.35 14.00
C THR A 33 -18.42 1.58 12.52
N SER A 34 -18.80 0.60 11.73
CA SER A 34 -18.79 0.58 10.27
C SER A 34 -19.34 1.87 9.65
N SER A 35 -18.51 2.57 8.90
CA SER A 35 -18.96 3.40 7.77
C SER A 35 -18.00 3.18 6.61
N LEU A 36 -18.02 1.94 6.09
CA LEU A 36 -17.42 1.59 4.81
C LEU A 36 -18.30 2.17 3.69
N ASN A 37 -18.20 3.47 3.43
CA ASN A 37 -18.80 4.10 2.25
C ASN A 37 -17.84 5.20 1.78
N MET A 38 -16.86 4.86 0.95
CA MET A 38 -16.22 5.79 0.01
C MET A 38 -15.58 4.97 -1.12
N ILE A 39 -16.32 4.85 -2.22
CA ILE A 39 -15.78 4.52 -3.55
C ILE A 39 -15.60 5.85 -4.28
N PRO A 40 -14.40 6.26 -4.69
CA PRO A 40 -14.24 7.11 -5.84
C PRO A 40 -14.01 6.23 -7.06
N SER A 41 -14.97 6.25 -7.97
CA SER A 41 -14.90 5.62 -9.29
C SER A 41 -13.84 6.30 -10.14
N ALA A 42 -12.65 5.71 -10.19
CA ALA A 42 -11.75 5.84 -11.33
C ALA A 42 -11.59 4.43 -11.89
N SER A 43 -12.06 4.21 -13.11
CA SER A 43 -11.90 2.95 -13.81
C SER A 43 -10.45 2.81 -14.26
N PRO A 44 -9.75 1.73 -13.87
CA PRO A 44 -8.94 0.98 -14.79
C PRO A 44 -9.68 -0.32 -15.07
N ASN A 45 -10.30 -0.36 -16.24
CA ASN A 45 -10.70 -1.58 -16.91
C ASN A 45 -9.48 -2.53 -17.03
N VAL A 46 -9.25 -3.40 -16.05
CA VAL A 46 -8.90 -4.83 -16.18
C VAL A 46 -9.18 -5.49 -14.83
N SER A 47 -10.38 -6.04 -14.64
CA SER A 47 -10.68 -6.91 -13.50
C SER A 47 -9.94 -8.23 -13.67
N LYS A 48 -8.75 -8.36 -13.07
CA LYS A 48 -8.21 -9.66 -12.66
C LYS A 48 -8.11 -9.62 -11.14
N SER A 49 -9.21 -9.96 -10.49
CA SER A 49 -9.26 -10.20 -9.05
C SER A 49 -8.44 -11.45 -8.73
N THR A 50 -7.15 -11.28 -8.49
CA THR A 50 -6.36 -12.32 -7.81
C THR A 50 -6.75 -12.23 -6.34
N ASN A 51 -7.49 -13.23 -5.86
CA ASN A 51 -7.79 -13.38 -4.44
C ASN A 51 -6.48 -13.69 -3.72
N ILE A 52 -5.74 -12.65 -3.33
CA ILE A 52 -4.57 -12.80 -2.46
C ILE A 52 -5.12 -13.01 -1.04
N THR A 53 -5.62 -14.22 -0.80
CA THR A 53 -5.77 -14.76 0.55
C THR A 53 -4.39 -14.69 1.20
N LEU A 54 -4.31 -14.21 2.43
CA LEU A 54 -3.07 -14.04 3.20
C LEU A 54 -2.39 -15.40 3.45
N ALA A 55 -1.78 -15.96 2.41
CA ALA A 55 -0.92 -17.12 2.47
C ALA A 55 0.47 -16.60 2.86
N THR A 56 0.95 -17.04 4.02
CA THR A 56 2.29 -16.70 4.51
C THR A 56 3.43 -17.26 3.63
N SER A 57 3.10 -18.02 2.58
CA SER A 57 3.98 -18.52 1.54
C SER A 57 3.22 -18.42 0.20
N LEU A 58 3.82 -17.79 -0.80
CA LEU A 58 3.31 -17.80 -2.18
C LEU A 58 3.99 -18.97 -2.89
N GLU A 59 3.21 -19.93 -3.37
CA GLU A 59 3.76 -21.00 -4.19
C GLU A 59 4.07 -20.49 -5.59
N TRP A 60 5.08 -21.10 -6.22
CA TRP A 60 5.54 -20.74 -7.55
C TRP A 60 4.39 -20.68 -8.59
N GLU A 61 3.45 -21.62 -8.53
CA GLU A 61 2.33 -21.72 -9.46
C GLU A 61 1.30 -20.60 -9.31
N ASP A 62 1.30 -19.90 -8.17
CA ASP A 62 0.39 -18.78 -7.90
C ASP A 62 0.93 -17.44 -8.41
N LEU A 63 2.18 -17.42 -8.89
CA LEU A 63 2.77 -16.19 -9.40
C LEU A 63 2.15 -15.82 -10.76
N PRO A 64 1.98 -14.52 -11.04
CA PRO A 64 1.67 -14.09 -12.40
C PRO A 64 2.77 -14.53 -13.37
N ALA A 65 2.38 -14.94 -14.58
CA ALA A 65 3.28 -15.44 -15.63
C ALA A 65 4.49 -14.52 -15.93
N LYS A 66 4.39 -13.19 -15.72
CA LYS A 66 5.53 -12.28 -15.92
C LYS A 66 6.66 -12.49 -14.91
N TYR A 67 6.39 -13.11 -13.77
CA TYR A 67 7.35 -13.43 -12.72
C TYR A 67 7.83 -14.89 -12.82
N HIS A 68 7.36 -15.63 -13.82
CA HIS A 68 7.80 -16.99 -14.03
C HIS A 68 9.26 -17.00 -14.53
N ARG A 69 10.12 -17.83 -13.92
CA ARG A 69 11.46 -18.13 -14.43
C ARG A 69 11.36 -18.81 -15.80
N LYS A 70 12.35 -18.56 -16.66
CA LYS A 70 12.51 -19.29 -17.91
C LYS A 70 13.00 -20.71 -17.62
N SER A 71 12.59 -21.68 -18.43
CA SER A 71 13.16 -23.04 -18.40
C SER A 71 14.64 -22.98 -18.78
N LEU A 72 15.49 -23.67 -18.01
CA LEU A 72 16.92 -23.77 -18.29
C LEU A 72 17.17 -24.70 -19.49
N THR A 73 18.00 -24.29 -20.45
CA THR A 73 18.41 -25.15 -21.58
C THR A 73 19.52 -26.12 -21.13
N PRO A 74 19.69 -27.29 -21.77
CA PRO A 74 20.76 -28.22 -21.40
C PRO A 74 22.16 -27.60 -21.54
N GLU A 75 22.38 -26.78 -22.57
CA GLU A 75 23.62 -26.04 -22.76
C GLU A 75 23.91 -25.07 -21.60
N GLU A 76 22.88 -24.36 -21.11
CA GLU A 76 23.04 -23.43 -19.98
C GLU A 76 23.26 -24.18 -18.67
N MET A 77 22.62 -25.34 -18.49
CA MET A 77 22.87 -26.24 -17.37
C MET A 77 24.33 -26.69 -17.33
N GLU A 78 24.87 -27.17 -18.44
CA GLU A 78 26.29 -27.55 -18.56
C GLU A 78 27.23 -26.36 -18.33
N PHE A 79 26.88 -25.17 -18.83
CA PHE A 79 27.67 -23.96 -18.63
C PHE A 79 27.75 -23.54 -17.16
N ILE A 80 26.63 -23.68 -16.42
CA ILE A 80 26.56 -23.45 -14.97
C ILE A 80 27.37 -24.50 -14.22
N GLU A 81 27.20 -25.78 -14.55
CA GLU A 81 27.92 -26.89 -13.90
C GLU A 81 29.43 -26.81 -14.11
N ARG A 82 29.87 -26.39 -15.30
CA ARG A 82 31.29 -26.19 -15.63
C ARG A 82 31.89 -24.91 -15.01
N GLY A 83 31.06 -23.99 -14.50
CA GLY A 83 31.52 -22.76 -13.86
C GLY A 83 31.86 -21.60 -14.81
N GLY A 84 31.30 -21.59 -16.03
CA GLY A 84 31.51 -20.51 -17.00
C GLY A 84 32.43 -20.87 -18.17
N PRO A 85 32.81 -19.90 -19.01
CA PRO A 85 33.70 -20.15 -20.16
C PRO A 85 35.12 -20.46 -19.67
N ALA A 86 35.77 -21.42 -20.34
CA ALA A 86 37.18 -21.75 -20.11
C ALA A 86 38.11 -20.74 -20.81
#